data_AF-A0A842NWQ9-F1
#
_entry.id   AF-A0A842NWQ9-F1
#
_cell.length_a   1.000
_cell.length_b   1.000
_cell.length_c   1.000
_cell.angle_alpha   90.00
_cell.angle_beta   90.00
_cell.angle_gamma   90.00
#
_symmetry.space_group_name_H-M   'P 1'
#
loop_
_entity.id
_entity.type
_entity.pdbx_description
1 polymer ?
#
loop_
_entity_poly.entity_id
_entity_poly.type
_entity_poly.pdbx_seq_one_letter_code
_entity_poly.pdbx_strand_id
1 'polypeptide(L)'
;MTFVEIKRIFEKRKYNLIRTLESGREEIDLSKQHQIYGAIKELENIMKTLDYYQEMEVKNQFDFRLSNEPNKTLLQKITLKLKNKKPEAETTLTVNE
;
A
#
# COMPACT_ATOMS: atom_id res chain seq x y z
N MET A 1 -0.49 13.84 9.12
CA MET A 1 -0.47 12.59 9.87
C MET A 1 -0.98 11.50 8.94
N THR A 2 -0.19 10.47 8.66
CA THR A 2 -0.54 9.37 7.73
C THR A 2 -1.31 8.26 8.44
N PHE A 3 -2.03 7.40 7.71
CA PHE A 3 -2.71 6.24 8.30
C PHE A 3 -1.73 5.32 9.06
N VAL A 4 -0.49 5.19 8.58
CA VAL A 4 0.58 4.43 9.24
C VAL A 4 0.94 5.04 10.61
N GLU A 5 1.05 6.37 10.70
CA GLU A 5 1.34 7.06 11.95
C GLU A 5 0.20 6.89 12.97
N ILE A 6 -1.04 7.02 12.51
CA ILE A 6 -2.24 6.82 13.34
C ILE A 6 -2.29 5.37 13.86
N LYS A 7 -2.05 4.39 12.98
CA LYS A 7 -2.02 2.97 13.35
C LYS A 7 -0.99 2.69 14.45
N ARG A 8 0.23 3.22 14.33
CA ARG A 8 1.28 3.07 15.36
C ARG A 8 0.86 3.62 16.74
N ILE A 9 0.13 4.74 16.77
CA ILE A 9 -0.39 5.29 18.03
C ILE A 9 -1.39 4.32 18.67
N PHE A 10 -2.29 3.74 17.89
CA PHE A 10 -3.27 2.77 18.38
C PHE A 10 -2.64 1.44 18.79
N GLU A 11 -1.62 0.96 18.09
CA GLU A 11 -0.82 -0.21 18.49
C GLU A 11 -0.16 0.00 19.86
N LYS A 12 0.47 1.17 20.07
CA LYS A 12 1.06 1.53 21.37
C LYS A 12 0.01 1.56 22.48
N ARG A 13 -1.17 2.13 22.22
CA ARG A 13 -2.28 2.15 23.19
C ARG A 13 -2.78 0.74 23.51
N LYS A 14 -2.99 -0.11 22.50
CA LYS A 14 -3.37 -1.51 22.69
C LYS A 14 -2.34 -2.25 23.53
N TYR A 15 -1.05 -2.09 23.24
CA TYR A 15 0.03 -2.70 24.02
C TYR A 15 -0.03 -2.29 25.49
N ASN A 16 -0.22 -1.00 25.77
CA ASN A 16 -0.33 -0.51 27.15
C ASN A 16 -1.53 -1.13 27.88
N LEU A 17 -2.68 -1.26 27.22
CA LEU A 17 -3.87 -1.87 27.81
C LEU A 17 -3.68 -3.36 28.11
N ILE A 18 -3.05 -4.10 27.19
CA ILE A 18 -2.69 -5.50 27.40
C ILE A 18 -1.76 -5.62 28.61
N ARG A 19 -0.72 -4.78 28.66
CA ARG A 19 0.23 -4.79 29.78
C ARG A 19 -0.44 -4.47 31.12
N THR A 20 -1.41 -3.56 31.14
CA THR A 20 -2.21 -3.28 32.34
C THR A 20 -2.95 -4.52 32.82
N LEU A 21 -3.57 -5.27 31.90
CA LEU A 21 -4.24 -6.53 32.25
C LEU A 21 -3.26 -7.62 32.68
N GLU A 22 -2.10 -7.75 32.03
CA GLU A 22 -1.11 -8.77 32.37
C GLU A 22 -0.45 -8.52 33.73
N SER A 23 -0.18 -7.25 34.06
CA SER A 23 0.59 -6.87 35.25
C SER A 23 -0.28 -6.70 36.50
N GLY A 24 -1.56 -6.37 36.34
CA GLY A 24 -2.45 -5.97 37.45
C GLY A 24 -3.78 -6.70 37.46
N ARG A 25 -3.93 -7.83 36.76
CA ARG A 25 -5.23 -8.51 36.59
C ARG A 25 -5.95 -8.77 37.91
N GLU A 26 -5.23 -9.25 38.92
CA GLU A 26 -5.81 -9.66 40.20
C GLU A 26 -6.23 -8.46 41.06
N GLU A 27 -5.65 -7.28 40.80
CA GLU A 27 -5.93 -6.03 41.50
C GLU A 27 -7.02 -5.20 40.82
N ILE A 28 -7.31 -5.47 39.55
CA ILE A 28 -8.32 -4.76 38.75
C ILE A 28 -9.66 -5.46 38.91
N ASP A 29 -10.68 -4.71 39.35
CA ASP A 29 -12.06 -5.18 39.38
C ASP A 29 -12.52 -5.73 38.01
N LEU A 30 -13.36 -6.77 38.04
CA LEU A 30 -13.83 -7.49 36.86
C LEU A 30 -14.52 -6.56 35.86
N SER A 31 -15.29 -5.56 36.33
CA SER A 31 -15.95 -4.59 35.45
C SER A 31 -14.93 -3.78 34.65
N LYS A 32 -13.86 -3.32 35.32
CA LYS A 32 -12.76 -2.59 34.67
C LYS A 32 -11.98 -3.49 33.71
N GLN A 33 -11.75 -4.76 34.06
CA GLN A 33 -11.13 -5.71 33.13
C GLN A 33 -11.96 -5.83 31.84
N HIS A 34 -13.28 -5.96 31.96
CA HIS A 34 -14.18 -6.06 30.80
C HIS A 34 -14.14 -4.81 29.93
N GLN A 35 -14.12 -3.62 30.55
CA GLN A 35 -13.95 -2.35 29.82
C GLN A 35 -12.63 -2.29 29.06
N ILE A 36 -11.53 -2.73 29.68
CA ILE A 36 -10.22 -2.76 29.02
C ILE A 36 -10.23 -3.73 27.83
N TYR A 37 -10.83 -4.92 27.98
CA TYR A 37 -11.01 -5.85 26.86
C TYR A 37 -11.86 -5.25 25.73
N GLY A 38 -12.94 -4.54 26.06
CA GLY A 38 -13.76 -3.82 25.08
C GLY A 38 -12.95 -2.78 24.32
N ALA A 39 -12.21 -1.93 25.03
CA ALA A 39 -11.35 -0.93 24.41
C ALA A 39 -10.26 -1.55 23.51
N ILE A 40 -9.67 -2.68 23.91
CA ILE A 40 -8.72 -3.42 23.05
C ILE A 40 -9.39 -3.86 21.75
N LYS A 41 -10.63 -4.36 21.81
CA LYS A 41 -11.37 -4.79 20.61
C LYS A 41 -11.77 -3.64 19.70
N GLU A 42 -12.15 -2.51 20.25
CA GLU A 42 -12.41 -1.30 19.47
C GLU A 42 -11.16 -0.82 18.74
N LEU A 43 -10.00 -0.81 19.41
CA LEU A 43 -8.72 -0.47 18.78
C LEU A 43 -8.37 -1.43 17.64
N GLU A 44 -8.58 -2.74 17.82
CA GLU A 44 -8.37 -3.73 16.76
C GLU A 44 -9.24 -3.45 15.53
N ASN A 45 -10.51 -3.10 15.74
CA ASN A 45 -11.42 -2.76 14.64
C ASN A 45 -10.99 -1.49 13.92
N ILE A 46 -10.62 -0.44 14.65
CA ILE A 46 -10.12 0.82 14.06
C ILE A 46 -8.88 0.54 13.19
N MET A 47 -7.93 -0.24 13.69
CA MET A 47 -6.72 -0.56 12.92
C MET A 47 -7.03 -1.32 11.64
N LYS A 48 -7.98 -2.28 11.66
CA LYS A 48 -8.45 -2.97 10.45
C LYS A 48 -9.10 -2.00 9.46
N THR A 49 -9.87 -1.05 9.95
CA THR A 49 -10.48 -0.01 9.09
C THR A 49 -9.41 0.87 8.44
N LEU A 50 -8.36 1.24 9.17
CA LEU A 50 -7.22 1.98 8.60
C LEU A 50 -6.51 1.18 7.51
N ASP A 51 -6.30 -0.12 7.74
CA ASP A 51 -5.69 -1.02 6.75
C ASP A 51 -6.53 -1.09 5.47
N TYR A 52 -7.84 -1.23 5.60
CA TYR A 52 -8.77 -1.22 4.46
C TYR A 52 -8.66 0.05 3.63
N TYR A 53 -8.65 1.23 4.26
CA TYR A 53 -8.52 2.49 3.53
C TYR A 53 -7.15 2.65 2.87
N GLN A 54 -6.08 2.18 3.52
CA GLN A 54 -4.74 2.20 2.94
C GLN A 54 -4.65 1.29 1.71
N GLU A 55 -5.22 0.09 1.76
CA GLU A 55 -5.29 -0.83 0.62
C GLU A 55 -6.13 -0.25 -0.53
N MET A 56 -7.26 0.39 -0.22
CA MET A 56 -8.08 1.08 -1.22
C MET A 56 -7.32 2.22 -1.91
N GLU A 57 -6.56 3.01 -1.16
CA GLU A 57 -5.77 4.11 -1.72
C GLU A 57 -4.73 3.58 -2.72
N VAL A 58 -4.00 2.52 -2.35
CA VAL A 58 -3.03 1.86 -3.23
C VAL A 58 -3.70 1.32 -4.49
N LYS A 59 -4.86 0.66 -4.34
CA LYS A 59 -5.61 0.11 -5.48
C LYS A 59 -6.08 1.22 -6.43
N ASN A 60 -6.66 2.30 -5.91
CA ASN A 60 -7.14 3.42 -6.71
C ASN A 60 -5.98 4.12 -7.45
N GLN A 61 -4.83 4.29 -6.79
CA GLN A 61 -3.63 4.82 -7.45
C GLN A 61 -3.11 3.91 -8.55
N PHE A 62 -3.18 2.59 -8.35
CA PHE A 62 -2.79 1.60 -9.36
C PHE A 62 -3.72 1.63 -10.57
N ASP A 63 -5.04 1.62 -10.36
CA ASP A 63 -6.05 1.68 -11.42
C ASP A 63 -5.95 2.98 -12.22
N PHE A 64 -5.71 4.12 -11.56
CA PHE A 64 -5.47 5.41 -12.23
C PHE A 64 -4.21 5.41 -13.10
N ARG A 65 -3.12 4.78 -12.64
CA ARG A 65 -1.89 4.67 -13.44
C ARG A 65 -2.09 3.80 -14.66
N LEU A 66 -2.83 2.69 -14.53
CA LEU A 66 -3.18 1.82 -15.65
C LEU A 66 -4.08 2.52 -16.67
N SER A 67 -5.07 3.30 -16.22
CA SER A 67 -5.95 4.03 -17.14
C SER A 67 -5.25 5.16 -17.90
N ASN A 68 -4.17 5.70 -17.33
CA ASN A 68 -3.37 6.76 -17.95
C ASN A 68 -2.19 6.25 -18.77
N GLU A 69 -1.88 4.95 -18.73
CA GLU A 69 -0.99 4.40 -19.74
C GLU A 69 -1.73 4.41 -21.08
N PRO A 70 -1.19 5.04 -22.14
CA PRO A 70 -1.78 4.90 -23.47
C PRO A 70 -1.81 3.41 -23.76
N ASN A 71 -3.00 2.85 -24.05
CA ASN A 71 -3.29 1.45 -24.36
C ASN A 71 -2.39 0.91 -25.49
N LYS A 72 -1.10 0.77 -25.23
CA LYS A 72 -0.14 0.12 -26.10
C LYS A 72 -0.09 -1.30 -25.61
N THR A 73 -0.72 -2.19 -26.37
CA THR A 73 -0.62 -3.63 -26.13
C THR A 73 0.86 -4.03 -26.02
N LEU A 74 1.15 -5.11 -25.31
CA LEU A 74 2.53 -5.59 -25.13
C LEU A 74 3.25 -5.74 -26.48
N LEU A 75 2.50 -6.18 -27.50
CA LEU A 75 2.91 -6.20 -28.90
C LEU A 75 3.23 -4.81 -29.45
N GLN A 76 2.36 -3.81 -29.28
CA GLN A 76 2.65 -2.44 -29.71
C GLN A 76 3.87 -1.83 -29.00
N LYS A 77 4.12 -2.15 -27.72
CA LYS A 77 5.34 -1.73 -27.00
C LYS A 77 6.59 -2.38 -27.59
N ILE A 78 6.51 -3.67 -27.95
CA ILE A 78 7.61 -4.41 -28.61
C ILE A 78 7.84 -3.87 -30.03
N THR A 79 6.78 -3.67 -30.82
CA THR A 79 6.86 -3.15 -32.19
C THR A 79 7.45 -1.74 -32.23
N LEU A 80 7.09 -0.85 -31.31
CA LEU A 80 7.71 0.48 -31.18
C LEU A 80 9.19 0.39 -30.82
N LYS A 81 9.56 -0.50 -29.89
CA LYS A 81 10.98 -0.71 -29.54
C LYS A 81 11.79 -1.26 -30.70
N LEU A 82 11.21 -2.13 -31.53
CA LEU A 82 11.87 -2.67 -32.72
C LEU A 82 11.97 -1.65 -33.86
N LYS A 83 10.93 -0.84 -34.08
CA LYS A 83 10.90 0.22 -35.10
C LYS A 83 11.94 1.32 -34.82
N ASN A 84 12.23 1.60 -33.55
CA ASN A 84 13.27 2.53 -33.15
C ASN A 84 14.68 1.93 -33.14
N LYS A 85 14.87 0.64 -33.49
CA LYS A 85 16.14 -0.09 -33.29
C LYS A 85 16.88 -0.54 -34.56
N LYS A 86 16.49 -0.18 -35.80
CA LYS A 86 17.40 -0.18 -36.98
C LYS A 86 16.72 0.20 -38.32
N PRO A 87 17.47 0.65 -39.35
CA PRO A 87 18.89 1.05 -39.35
C PRO A 87 19.15 2.43 -40.02
N GLU A 88 20.02 3.24 -39.42
CA GLU A 88 20.88 4.16 -40.18
C GLU A 88 21.98 3.31 -40.85
N ALA A 89 21.75 2.87 -42.08
CA ALA A 89 22.77 2.29 -42.95
C ALA A 89 22.32 2.38 -44.41
N GLU A 90 22.06 3.60 -44.89
CA GLU A 90 22.07 3.90 -46.33
C GLU A 90 23.22 4.86 -46.58
N THR A 91 24.44 4.33 -46.62
CA THR A 91 25.56 5.01 -47.25
C THR A 91 25.47 4.72 -48.74
N THR A 92 24.91 5.67 -49.48
CA THR A 92 24.98 5.72 -50.94
C THR A 92 26.43 5.83 -51.38
N LEU A 93 26.98 4.76 -51.96
CA LEU A 93 28.20 4.84 -52.77
C LEU A 93 27.78 5.01 -54.23
N THR A 94 27.89 6.25 -54.70
CA THR A 94 27.80 6.63 -56.11
C THR A 94 28.89 5.92 -56.90
N VAL A 95 28.48 5.20 -57.96
CA VAL A 95 29.34 4.71 -59.04
C VAL A 95 29.83 5.93 -59.83
N ASN A 96 31.13 6.17 -59.84
CA ASN A 96 31.75 7.06 -60.82
C ASN A 96 32.48 6.22 -61.86
N GLU A 97 32.21 6.57 -63.11
CA GLU A 97 32.78 6.07 -64.37
C GLU A 97 34.31 6.20 -64.45
#